data_AF-A0A9E3NTT8-F1
#
_entry.id   AF-A0A9E3NTT8-F1
#
_cell.length_a   1.000
_cell.length_b   1.000
_cell.length_c   1.000
_cell.angle_alpha   90.00
_cell.angle_beta   90.00
_cell.angle_gamma   90.00
#
_symmetry.space_group_name_H-M   'P 1'
#
loop_
_entity.id
_entity.type
_entity.pdbx_description
1 polymer ?
#
loop_
_entity_poly.entity_id
_entity_poly.type
_entity_poly.pdbx_seq_one_letter_code
_entity_poly.pdbx_strand_id
1 'polypeptide(L)'
;MSFFSRRVLPSALTLTALVVATACKDASDANGVNDVRAACEIRVKWKRLGTSDCISCISSAPSVPCECPAFKDFAGKCEEQGNARIREASCNDAIEQCVNDCKTDCACVEGCYAQSEACKRVTAARDGCVADVCASQCD
;
A
#
# COMPACT_ATOMS: atom_id res chain seq x y z
N MET A 1 -60.07 -45.94 23.14
CA MET A 1 -60.27 -44.58 23.66
C MET A 1 -58.91 -43.91 23.80
N SER A 2 -58.79 -42.74 23.18
CA SER A 2 -57.85 -41.62 23.41
C SER A 2 -56.36 -41.88 23.63
N PHE A 3 -55.52 -41.37 22.73
CA PHE A 3 -54.24 -40.78 23.14
C PHE A 3 -53.97 -39.44 22.41
N PHE A 4 -53.52 -38.49 23.22
CA PHE A 4 -53.46 -37.05 23.01
C PHE A 4 -52.40 -36.61 21.97
N SER A 5 -52.78 -35.64 21.15
CA SER A 5 -51.88 -34.89 20.26
C SER A 5 -51.17 -33.78 21.07
N ARG A 6 -49.82 -33.79 21.10
CA ARG A 6 -49.01 -32.68 21.63
C ARG A 6 -48.29 -31.99 20.48
N ARG A 7 -48.62 -30.72 20.25
CA ARG A 7 -47.84 -29.80 19.39
C ARG A 7 -46.67 -29.26 20.21
N VAL A 8 -45.45 -29.38 19.69
CA VAL A 8 -44.24 -28.79 20.27
C VAL A 8 -43.82 -27.64 19.36
N LEU A 9 -43.80 -26.41 19.90
CA LEU A 9 -43.25 -25.23 19.22
C LEU A 9 -41.72 -25.29 19.25
N PRO A 10 -41.02 -25.02 18.14
CA PRO A 10 -39.60 -24.70 18.17
C PRO A 10 -39.41 -23.22 18.52
N SER A 11 -38.90 -22.95 19.71
CA SER A 11 -38.40 -21.64 20.13
C SER A 11 -37.14 -21.31 19.33
N ALA A 12 -37.25 -20.36 18.41
CA ALA A 12 -36.10 -19.77 17.70
C ALA A 12 -35.36 -18.82 18.65
N LEU A 13 -34.25 -19.29 19.21
CA LEU A 13 -33.28 -18.45 19.93
C LEU A 13 -32.31 -17.90 18.90
N THR A 14 -32.64 -16.74 18.33
CA THR A 14 -31.78 -16.01 17.39
C THR A 14 -30.66 -15.35 18.18
N LEU A 15 -29.48 -16.00 18.23
CA LEU A 15 -28.25 -15.37 18.71
C LEU A 15 -27.81 -14.31 17.69
N THR A 16 -28.06 -13.05 18.01
CA THR A 16 -27.51 -11.91 17.26
C THR A 16 -26.02 -11.80 17.60
N ALA A 17 -25.17 -12.45 16.81
CA ALA A 17 -23.73 -12.23 16.86
C ALA A 17 -23.45 -10.79 16.43
N LEU A 18 -23.10 -9.93 17.39
CA LEU A 18 -22.51 -8.62 17.11
C LEU A 18 -21.13 -8.88 16.49
N VAL A 19 -21.07 -8.91 15.16
CA VAL A 19 -19.81 -8.76 14.43
C VAL A 19 -19.43 -7.29 14.59
N VAL A 20 -18.60 -7.00 15.59
CA VAL A 20 -17.84 -5.76 15.62
C VAL A 20 -16.87 -5.85 14.46
N ALA A 21 -17.30 -5.36 13.30
CA ALA A 21 -16.41 -4.99 12.23
C ALA A 21 -15.53 -3.87 12.81
N THR A 22 -14.37 -4.26 13.35
CA THR A 22 -13.24 -3.34 13.42
C THR A 22 -13.04 -2.89 11.99
N ALA A 23 -13.48 -1.68 11.67
CA ALA A 23 -13.15 -1.03 10.43
C ALA A 23 -11.63 -1.01 10.37
N CYS A 24 -11.04 -2.01 9.71
CA CYS A 24 -9.72 -1.89 9.14
C CYS A 24 -9.84 -0.68 8.24
N LYS A 25 -9.37 0.46 8.73
CA LYS A 25 -9.16 1.64 7.92
C LYS A 25 -8.20 1.17 6.84
N ASP A 26 -8.73 0.88 5.66
CA ASP A 26 -7.90 0.61 4.50
C ASP A 26 -6.95 1.81 4.40
N ALA A 27 -5.65 1.58 4.63
CA ALA A 27 -4.60 2.57 4.46
C ALA A 27 -4.46 3.05 2.99
N SER A 28 -5.44 2.72 2.16
CA SER A 28 -5.54 3.04 0.74
C SER A 28 -6.06 4.46 0.48
N ASP A 29 -6.65 5.16 1.47
CA ASP A 29 -7.21 6.51 1.25
C ASP A 29 -6.23 7.67 1.50
N ALA A 30 -4.98 7.39 1.88
CA ALA A 30 -4.02 8.43 2.24
C ALA A 30 -2.97 8.65 1.13
N ASN A 31 -3.27 9.59 0.23
CA ASN A 31 -2.35 10.30 -0.67
C ASN A 31 -1.74 9.49 -1.83
N GLY A 32 -2.18 9.78 -3.07
CA GLY A 32 -1.48 9.44 -4.30
C GLY A 32 -2.13 8.38 -5.19
N VAL A 33 -1.40 7.99 -6.24
CA VAL A 33 -1.85 7.01 -7.24
C VAL A 33 -1.79 5.59 -6.67
N ASN A 34 -2.94 4.99 -6.37
CA ASN A 34 -3.06 3.60 -5.87
C ASN A 34 -2.90 2.54 -6.97
N ASP A 35 -1.88 2.69 -7.82
CA ASP A 35 -1.57 1.75 -8.88
C ASP A 35 -0.06 1.71 -9.14
N VAL A 36 0.55 0.52 -9.02
CA VAL A 36 2.00 0.34 -9.16
C VAL A 36 2.49 0.79 -10.53
N ARG A 37 1.74 0.47 -11.60
CA ARG A 37 2.12 0.80 -12.96
C ARG A 37 2.04 2.30 -13.19
N ALA A 38 0.93 2.94 -12.81
CA ALA A 38 0.76 4.37 -12.98
C ALA A 38 1.77 5.18 -12.14
N ALA A 39 2.07 4.74 -10.90
CA ALA A 39 3.13 5.35 -10.10
C ALA A 39 4.53 5.17 -10.72
N CYS A 40 4.80 4.02 -11.36
CA CYS A 40 6.00 3.84 -12.18
C CYS A 40 6.02 4.80 -13.37
N GLU A 41 4.92 4.90 -14.12
CA GLU A 41 4.81 5.74 -15.32
C GLU A 41 4.98 7.24 -15.02
N ILE A 42 4.60 7.70 -13.82
CA ILE A 42 4.91 9.06 -13.35
C ILE A 42 6.41 9.21 -13.14
N ARG A 43 7.00 8.33 -12.33
CA ARG A 43 8.42 8.43 -11.95
C ARG A 43 9.35 8.39 -13.16
N VAL A 44 9.10 7.51 -14.13
CA VAL A 44 9.97 7.42 -15.33
C VAL A 44 9.94 8.67 -16.21
N LYS A 45 8.97 9.58 -16.01
CA LYS A 45 8.86 10.85 -16.74
C LYS A 45 9.52 12.04 -16.03
N TRP A 46 9.96 11.86 -14.79
CA TRP A 46 10.65 12.88 -14.01
C TRP A 46 11.95 13.31 -14.67
N LYS A 47 12.13 14.60 -14.91
CA LYS A 47 13.31 15.15 -15.60
C LYS A 47 14.53 15.19 -14.70
N ARG A 48 14.34 15.19 -13.38
CA ARG A 48 15.37 15.36 -12.36
C ARG A 48 15.63 14.07 -11.55
N LEU A 49 15.23 12.91 -12.05
CA LEU A 49 15.31 11.61 -11.35
C LEU A 49 16.73 11.25 -10.83
N GLY A 50 17.79 11.81 -11.41
CA GLY A 50 19.18 11.62 -10.98
C GLY A 50 19.77 12.74 -10.12
N THR A 51 19.00 13.77 -9.77
CA THR A 51 19.46 14.88 -8.92
C THR A 51 19.42 14.49 -7.44
N SER A 52 20.30 15.09 -6.63
CA SER A 52 20.34 14.86 -5.18
C SER A 52 18.99 15.10 -4.51
N ASP A 53 18.26 16.14 -4.93
CA ASP A 53 16.98 16.54 -4.33
C ASP A 53 15.92 15.48 -4.58
N CYS A 54 15.79 15.04 -5.83
CA CYS A 54 14.84 13.99 -6.18
C CYS A 54 15.17 12.66 -5.51
N ILE A 55 16.45 12.25 -5.52
CA ILE A 55 16.90 11.01 -4.86
C ILE A 55 16.61 11.08 -3.35
N SER A 56 16.92 12.20 -2.71
CA SER A 56 16.67 12.41 -1.28
C SER A 56 15.18 12.37 -0.96
N CYS A 57 14.34 12.91 -1.84
CA CYS A 57 12.90 12.86 -1.69
C CYS A 57 12.38 11.42 -1.79
N ILE A 58 12.76 10.66 -2.83
CA ILE A 58 12.31 9.28 -3.03
C ILE A 58 12.71 8.40 -1.84
N SER A 59 13.93 8.55 -1.32
CA SER A 59 14.43 7.72 -0.22
C SER A 59 13.82 8.09 1.13
N SER A 60 13.56 9.38 1.36
CA SER A 60 13.14 9.89 2.68
C SER A 60 11.64 10.14 2.78
N ALA A 61 10.89 10.20 1.67
CA ALA A 61 9.44 10.28 1.75
C ALA A 61 8.83 9.08 2.53
N PRO A 62 9.22 7.81 2.29
CA PRO A 62 8.64 6.66 2.98
C PRO A 62 9.26 6.34 4.35
N SER A 63 10.30 7.05 4.78
CA SER A 63 10.98 6.79 6.07
C SER A 63 11.63 8.05 6.62
N VAL A 64 11.73 8.21 7.95
CA VAL A 64 12.44 9.35 8.55
C VAL A 64 13.84 8.92 9.00
N PRO A 65 14.89 9.05 8.16
CA PRO A 65 16.23 8.60 8.52
C PRO A 65 16.89 9.49 9.58
N CYS A 66 16.62 10.80 9.55
CA CYS A 66 17.13 11.82 10.46
C CYS A 66 16.23 13.06 10.39
N GLU A 67 16.10 13.83 11.48
CA GLU A 67 15.50 15.17 11.46
C GLU A 67 16.44 16.19 10.78
N CYS A 68 16.80 15.89 9.52
CA CYS A 68 17.66 16.70 8.70
C CYS A 68 16.84 17.88 8.14
N PRO A 69 17.18 19.16 8.44
CA PRO A 69 16.38 20.31 8.02
C PRO A 69 16.15 20.41 6.51
N ALA A 70 17.07 19.88 5.72
CA ALA A 70 16.98 19.80 4.26
C ALA A 70 15.82 18.92 3.76
N PHE A 71 15.33 17.99 4.58
CA PHE A 71 14.28 17.04 4.20
C PHE A 71 12.92 17.36 4.83
N LYS A 72 12.81 18.45 5.59
CA LYS A 72 11.60 18.82 6.36
C LYS A 72 10.31 18.84 5.52
N ASP A 73 10.44 19.11 4.23
CA ASP A 73 9.31 19.29 3.33
C ASP A 73 8.79 17.97 2.72
N PHE A 74 9.51 16.85 2.89
CA PHE A 74 9.12 15.55 2.34
C PHE A 74 9.38 14.35 3.24
N ALA A 75 10.33 14.41 4.17
CA ALA A 75 10.70 13.27 5.01
C ALA A 75 9.50 12.75 5.82
N GLY A 76 9.28 11.44 5.77
CA GLY A 76 8.22 10.76 6.50
C GLY A 76 6.80 11.06 6.02
N LYS A 77 6.59 11.87 4.97
CA LYS A 77 5.25 12.15 4.47
C LYS A 77 4.51 10.92 3.96
N CYS A 78 5.25 9.86 3.61
CA CYS A 78 4.74 8.55 3.20
C CYS A 78 5.13 7.43 4.19
N GLU A 79 5.42 7.79 5.45
CA GLU A 79 5.92 6.84 6.46
C GLU A 79 4.93 5.71 6.74
N GLU A 80 3.64 6.01 6.81
CA GLU A 80 2.60 5.00 7.04
C GLU A 80 2.62 3.93 5.95
N GLN A 81 2.68 4.35 4.69
CA GLN A 81 2.71 3.47 3.51
C GLN A 81 4.05 2.72 3.43
N GLY A 82 5.16 3.38 3.78
CA GLY A 82 6.48 2.75 3.88
C GLY A 82 6.49 1.62 4.92
N ASN A 83 6.00 1.90 6.12
CA ASN A 83 5.88 0.91 7.20
C ASN A 83 4.91 -0.22 6.87
N ALA A 84 3.79 0.07 6.21
CA ALA A 84 2.85 -0.94 5.74
C ALA A 84 3.52 -1.92 4.76
N ARG A 85 4.32 -1.41 3.81
CA ARG A 85 5.09 -2.25 2.89
C ARG A 85 6.14 -3.10 3.61
N ILE A 86 6.91 -2.51 4.54
CA ILE A 86 7.95 -3.23 5.30
C ILE A 86 7.35 -4.39 6.12
N ARG A 87 6.14 -4.23 6.65
CA ARG A 87 5.45 -5.24 7.46
C ARG A 87 4.72 -6.29 6.64
N GLU A 88 4.55 -6.08 5.34
CA GLU A 88 3.88 -7.01 4.45
C GLU A 88 4.81 -8.17 4.11
N ALA A 89 4.57 -9.34 4.72
CA ALA A 89 5.42 -10.52 4.59
C ALA A 89 5.57 -11.02 3.15
N SER A 90 4.60 -10.72 2.28
CA SER A 90 4.65 -11.08 0.87
C SER A 90 5.51 -10.15 0.02
N CYS A 91 6.00 -9.02 0.57
CA CYS A 91 7.02 -8.16 -0.03
C CYS A 91 8.43 -8.63 0.34
N ASN A 92 8.94 -9.60 -0.40
CA ASN A 92 10.26 -10.20 -0.16
C ASN A 92 11.31 -9.78 -1.20
N ASP A 93 12.57 -10.14 -0.93
CA ASP A 93 13.73 -9.85 -1.77
C ASP A 93 13.58 -10.32 -3.22
N ALA A 94 12.82 -11.39 -3.49
CA ALA A 94 12.60 -11.88 -4.84
C ALA A 94 11.73 -10.90 -5.66
N ILE A 95 10.71 -10.30 -5.05
CA ILE A 95 9.93 -9.22 -5.69
C ILE A 95 10.80 -7.98 -5.89
N GLU A 96 11.60 -7.60 -4.88
CA GLU A 96 12.49 -6.44 -4.99
C GLU A 96 13.51 -6.61 -6.12
N GLN A 97 14.14 -7.79 -6.22
CA GLN A 97 15.06 -8.12 -7.28
C GLN A 97 14.38 -8.06 -8.66
N CYS A 98 13.19 -8.66 -8.80
CA CYS A 98 12.41 -8.60 -10.03
C CYS A 98 12.16 -7.15 -10.48
N VAL A 99 11.70 -6.29 -9.56
CA VAL A 99 11.41 -4.88 -9.86
C VAL A 99 12.68 -4.13 -10.26
N ASN A 100 13.80 -4.38 -9.58
CA ASN A 100 15.09 -3.76 -9.92
C ASN A 100 15.56 -4.14 -11.33
N ASP A 101 15.32 -5.38 -11.76
CA ASP A 101 15.71 -5.86 -13.10
C ASP A 101 14.85 -5.25 -14.22
N CYS A 102 13.61 -4.83 -13.91
CA CYS A 102 12.72 -4.18 -14.87
C CYS A 102 13.14 -2.75 -15.27
N LYS A 103 14.02 -2.10 -14.51
CA LYS A 103 14.48 -0.71 -14.75
C LYS A 103 13.29 0.26 -14.90
N THR A 104 13.00 0.72 -16.12
CA THR A 104 11.93 1.67 -16.44
C THR A 104 10.74 1.02 -17.17
N ASP A 105 10.72 -0.31 -17.34
CA ASP A 105 9.60 -1.04 -17.91
C ASP A 105 8.48 -1.22 -16.87
N CYS A 106 7.50 -0.33 -16.88
CA CYS A 106 6.42 -0.35 -15.91
C CYS A 106 5.46 -1.54 -16.05
N ALA A 107 5.39 -2.17 -17.24
CA ALA A 107 4.61 -3.42 -17.40
C ALA A 107 5.34 -4.60 -16.75
N CYS A 108 6.67 -4.65 -16.88
CA CYS A 108 7.51 -5.61 -16.16
C CYS A 108 7.38 -5.42 -14.64
N VAL A 109 7.46 -4.17 -14.14
CA VAL A 109 7.31 -3.88 -12.71
C VAL A 109 5.96 -4.38 -12.18
N GLU A 110 4.86 -4.11 -12.89
CA GLU A 110 3.55 -4.63 -12.48
C GLU A 110 3.52 -6.17 -12.46
N GLY A 111 4.14 -6.81 -13.45
CA GLY A 111 4.25 -8.26 -13.55
C GLY A 111 4.98 -8.93 -12.37
N CYS A 112 5.96 -8.25 -11.76
CA CYS A 112 6.67 -8.76 -10.57
C CYS A 112 5.76 -9.01 -9.37
N TYR A 113 4.60 -8.36 -9.32
CA TYR A 113 3.63 -8.51 -8.23
C TYR A 113 2.51 -9.51 -8.54
N ALA A 114 2.52 -10.17 -9.69
CA ALA A 114 1.42 -11.05 -10.14
C ALA A 114 1.09 -12.21 -9.18
N GLN A 115 2.04 -12.61 -8.33
CA GLN A 115 1.86 -13.67 -7.33
C GLN A 115 1.65 -13.12 -5.91
N SER A 116 1.56 -11.79 -5.74
CA SER A 116 1.59 -11.13 -4.43
C SER A 116 0.72 -9.86 -4.42
N GLU A 117 -0.59 -10.04 -4.50
CA GLU A 117 -1.57 -8.94 -4.49
C GLU A 117 -1.50 -8.07 -3.23
N ALA A 118 -1.21 -8.66 -2.07
CA ALA A 118 -1.03 -7.90 -0.83
C ALA A 118 0.17 -6.96 -0.94
N CYS A 119 1.32 -7.46 -1.43
CA CYS A 119 2.49 -6.63 -1.70
C CYS A 119 2.25 -5.58 -2.78
N LYS A 120 1.50 -5.93 -3.84
CA LYS A 120 1.09 -5.01 -4.91
C LYS A 120 0.37 -3.80 -4.33
N ARG A 121 -0.64 -4.04 -3.49
CA ARG A 121 -1.48 -3.00 -2.89
C ARG A 121 -0.68 -2.05 -1.99
N VAL A 122 0.14 -2.58 -1.07
CA VAL A 122 0.94 -1.72 -0.18
C VAL A 122 2.05 -0.99 -0.92
N THR A 123 2.61 -1.59 -1.99
CA THR A 123 3.58 -0.91 -2.85
C THR A 123 2.91 0.19 -3.68
N ALA A 124 1.71 -0.05 -4.21
CA ALA A 124 0.94 0.96 -4.93
C ALA A 124 0.69 2.20 -4.06
N ALA A 125 0.24 2.00 -2.81
CA ALA A 125 0.04 3.10 -1.86
C ALA A 125 1.34 3.86 -1.58
N ARG A 126 2.45 3.15 -1.32
CA ARG A 126 3.77 3.78 -1.08
C ARG A 126 4.23 4.58 -2.30
N ASP A 127 4.25 3.96 -3.47
CA ASP A 127 4.81 4.56 -4.68
C ASP A 127 3.91 5.70 -5.19
N GLY A 128 2.60 5.58 -5.01
CA GLY A 128 1.64 6.65 -5.26
C GLY A 128 1.89 7.87 -4.39
N CYS A 129 2.07 7.70 -3.09
CA CYS A 129 2.40 8.79 -2.18
C CYS A 129 3.74 9.44 -2.54
N VAL A 130 4.77 8.64 -2.83
CA VAL A 130 6.10 9.15 -3.25
C VAL A 130 5.98 9.94 -4.56
N ALA A 131 5.20 9.46 -5.52
CA ALA A 131 4.98 10.15 -6.79
C ALA A 131 4.35 11.54 -6.59
N ASP A 132 3.39 11.66 -5.67
CA ASP A 132 2.74 12.93 -5.34
C ASP A 132 3.68 13.88 -4.56
N VAL A 133 4.25 13.39 -3.45
CA VAL A 133 5.11 14.20 -2.56
C VAL A 133 6.36 14.71 -3.28
N CYS A 134 6.96 13.88 -4.14
CA CYS A 134 8.24 14.20 -4.78
C CYS A 134 8.13 14.85 -6.15
N ALA A 135 6.92 15.05 -6.70
CA ALA A 135 6.73 15.68 -8.01
C ALA A 135 7.52 17.00 -8.14
N SER A 136 7.38 17.90 -7.17
CA SER A 136 8.08 19.20 -7.17
C SER A 136 9.61 19.12 -7.14
N GLN A 137 10.19 18.02 -6.63
CA GLN A 137 11.64 17.82 -6.56
C GLN A 137 12.18 17.09 -7.80
N CYS A 138 11.31 16.37 -8.51
CA CYS A 138 11.69 15.42 -9.54
C CYS A 138 11.26 15.81 -10.97
N ASP A 139 10.22 16.64 -11.14
CA ASP A 139 9.73 17.12 -12.45
C ASP A 139 10.67 18.09 -13.19
#